data_AF-A0A535KW73-F1
#
_entry.id   AF-A0A535KW73-F1
#
_cell.length_a   1.000
_cell.length_b   1.000
_cell.length_c   1.000
_cell.angle_alpha   90.00
_cell.angle_beta   90.00
_cell.angle_gamma   90.00
#
_symmetry.space_group_name_H-M   'P 1'
#
loop_
_entity.id
_entity.type
_entity.pdbx_description
1 polymer ?
#
loop_
_entity_poly.entity_id
_entity_poly.type
_entity_poly.pdbx_seq_one_letter_code
_entity_poly.pdbx_strand_id
1 'polypeptide(L)'
;MWQAPGSGGGGEKQSVPTGVLLVVPGPLNSSMLREVLASGVVGVIASSIPFRDLEGFLQTNLLELINRIDVESAQAHLPPVTILLTEGIGIFAMPIRTINFLSHYQGSIALLSGTTSIRQGIFPELVISLPLVEIQQHWHPMRPDTTLSIGAQVRVCSGDHEGAIGTINYLYSHQQVFASGILARAALLRLEDGSMLTVPLSVIERIS
;
A
#
# COMPACT_ATOMS: atom_id res chain seq x y z
N MET A 1 -15.67 -7.21 -1.55
CA MET A 1 -15.26 -5.87 -2.07
C MET A 1 -16.17 -5.45 -3.21
N TRP A 2 -16.53 -4.16 -3.31
CA TRP A 2 -17.37 -3.58 -4.36
C TRP A 2 -16.61 -2.46 -5.08
N GLN A 3 -16.84 -2.28 -6.37
CA GLN A 3 -16.26 -1.20 -7.17
C GLN A 3 -17.39 -0.32 -7.70
N ALA A 4 -17.19 1.01 -7.63
CA ALA A 4 -18.09 1.94 -8.29
C ALA A 4 -17.95 1.82 -9.81
N PRO A 5 -19.05 1.87 -10.58
CA PRO A 5 -18.96 1.86 -12.04
C PRO A 5 -18.22 3.10 -12.56
N GLY A 6 -17.47 2.90 -13.64
CA GLY A 6 -16.75 3.98 -14.33
C GLY A 6 -17.70 5.08 -14.79
N SER A 7 -17.21 6.33 -14.78
CA SER A 7 -17.95 7.53 -15.18
C SER A 7 -18.35 7.48 -16.66
N GLY A 8 -19.47 6.82 -16.96
CA GLY A 8 -20.00 6.65 -18.29
C GLY A 8 -21.50 6.41 -18.28
N GLY A 9 -22.27 7.50 -18.41
CA GLY A 9 -23.69 7.47 -18.77
C GLY A 9 -24.65 7.23 -17.61
N GLY A 10 -25.67 8.09 -17.51
CA GLY A 10 -26.69 8.11 -16.46
C GLY A 10 -27.24 6.73 -16.10
N GLY A 11 -26.86 6.25 -14.92
CA GLY A 11 -27.39 5.08 -14.26
C GLY A 11 -27.75 5.46 -12.83
N GLU A 12 -28.91 5.01 -12.38
CA GLU A 12 -29.44 5.22 -11.02
C GLU A 12 -28.34 5.01 -9.96
N LYS A 13 -28.31 5.90 -8.93
CA LYS A 13 -27.48 5.71 -7.74
C LYS A 13 -27.88 4.40 -7.06
N GLN A 14 -27.22 3.30 -7.42
CA GLN A 14 -27.36 2.04 -6.72
C GLN A 14 -26.90 2.24 -5.28
N SER A 15 -27.79 1.96 -4.32
CA SER A 15 -27.49 2.06 -2.90
C SER A 15 -26.38 1.06 -2.56
N VAL A 16 -25.29 1.56 -1.98
CA VAL A 16 -24.21 0.69 -1.53
C VAL A 16 -24.75 -0.24 -0.43
N PRO A 17 -24.58 -1.57 -0.54
CA PRO A 17 -24.98 -2.50 0.50
C PRO A 17 -24.23 -2.20 1.81
N THR A 18 -24.87 -2.41 2.96
CA THR A 18 -24.23 -2.23 4.27
C THR A 18 -23.13 -3.28 4.47
N GLY A 19 -22.00 -2.90 5.07
CA GLY A 19 -20.88 -3.84 5.30
C GLY A 19 -19.94 -4.02 4.11
N VAL A 20 -19.95 -3.09 3.15
CA VAL A 20 -19.15 -3.17 1.93
C VAL A 20 -17.81 -2.46 2.08
N LEU A 21 -16.75 -3.10 1.59
CA LEU A 21 -15.46 -2.47 1.31
C LEU A 21 -15.44 -1.94 -0.13
N LEU A 22 -15.17 -0.66 -0.31
CA LEU A 22 -15.05 0.00 -1.60
C LEU A 22 -13.60 0.00 -2.09
N VAL A 23 -13.36 -0.38 -3.35
CA VAL A 23 -12.03 -0.24 -3.98
C VAL A 23 -12.04 0.95 -4.94
N VAL A 24 -11.10 1.86 -4.77
CA VAL A 24 -10.90 3.07 -5.60
C VAL A 24 -9.52 2.97 -6.28
N PRO A 25 -9.45 2.85 -7.62
CA PRO A 25 -8.16 2.70 -8.34
C PRO A 25 -7.24 3.93 -8.26
N GLY A 26 -7.77 5.07 -7.83
CA GLY A 26 -7.08 6.36 -7.81
C GLY A 26 -7.02 7.01 -6.44
N PRO A 27 -6.40 8.19 -6.35
CA PRO A 27 -6.26 8.91 -5.10
C PRO A 27 -7.62 9.36 -4.57
N LEU A 28 -7.80 9.26 -3.25
CA LEU A 28 -8.94 9.82 -2.56
C LEU A 28 -8.82 11.34 -2.45
N ASN A 29 -9.97 11.98 -2.27
CA ASN A 29 -10.05 13.38 -1.90
C ASN A 29 -11.16 13.62 -0.86
N SER A 30 -11.17 14.82 -0.30
CA SER A 30 -12.15 15.26 0.69
C SER A 30 -13.62 15.06 0.26
N SER A 31 -13.94 15.21 -1.03
CA SER A 31 -15.31 14.97 -1.52
C SER A 31 -15.70 13.50 -1.51
N MET A 32 -14.82 12.61 -1.95
CA MET A 32 -15.05 11.16 -1.92
C MET A 32 -15.21 10.65 -0.49
N LEU A 33 -14.39 11.15 0.45
CA LEU A 33 -14.48 10.76 1.86
C LEU A 33 -15.83 11.12 2.48
N ARG A 34 -16.39 12.30 2.15
CA ARG A 34 -17.74 12.68 2.59
C ARG A 34 -18.82 11.77 2.02
N GLU A 35 -18.69 11.37 0.76
CA GLU A 35 -19.65 10.45 0.13
C GLU A 35 -19.56 9.03 0.74
N VAL A 36 -18.35 8.57 1.03
CA VAL A 36 -18.10 7.29 1.72
C VAL A 36 -18.76 7.28 3.10
N LEU A 37 -18.57 8.35 3.90
CA LEU A 37 -19.23 8.48 5.21
C LEU A 37 -20.77 8.47 5.11
N ALA A 38 -21.34 8.99 4.02
CA ALA A 38 -22.78 9.04 3.82
C ALA A 38 -23.40 7.77 3.22
N SER A 39 -22.58 6.82 2.72
CA SER A 39 -23.04 5.67 1.92
C SER A 39 -23.08 4.34 2.66
N GLY A 40 -22.69 4.29 3.94
CA GLY A 40 -22.70 3.05 4.74
C GLY A 40 -21.59 2.05 4.39
N VAL A 41 -20.61 2.49 3.60
CA VAL A 41 -19.34 1.79 3.36
C VAL A 41 -18.58 1.67 4.68
N VAL A 42 -18.10 0.47 5.01
CA VAL A 42 -17.36 0.23 6.27
C VAL A 42 -15.85 0.41 6.10
N GLY A 43 -15.36 0.40 4.86
CA GLY A 43 -13.97 0.71 4.57
C GLY A 43 -13.66 0.95 3.11
N VAL A 44 -12.54 1.63 2.86
CA VAL A 44 -12.08 2.01 1.52
C VAL A 44 -10.65 1.54 1.32
N ILE A 45 -10.39 0.91 0.19
CA ILE A 45 -9.06 0.59 -0.31
C ILE A 45 -8.80 1.51 -1.49
N ALA A 46 -7.81 2.38 -1.37
CA ALA A 46 -7.45 3.33 -2.43
C ALA A 46 -5.94 3.31 -2.69
N SER A 47 -5.51 3.96 -3.77
CA SER A 47 -4.07 4.07 -4.05
C SER A 47 -3.39 5.02 -3.07
N SER A 48 -3.90 6.24 -2.94
CA SER A 48 -3.26 7.28 -2.14
C SER A 48 -4.25 8.36 -1.72
N ILE A 49 -3.79 9.32 -0.92
CA ILE A 49 -4.57 10.49 -0.53
C ILE A 49 -3.64 11.67 -0.25
N PRO A 50 -4.00 12.91 -0.62
CA PRO A 50 -3.25 14.09 -0.20
C PRO A 50 -3.16 14.19 1.33
N PHE A 51 -2.00 14.57 1.85
CA PHE A 51 -1.76 14.68 3.29
C PHE A 51 -2.83 15.49 4.03
N ARG A 52 -3.19 16.66 3.49
CA ARG A 52 -4.21 17.55 4.07
C ARG A 52 -5.61 16.93 4.09
N ASP A 53 -5.96 16.17 3.07
CA ASP A 53 -7.26 15.51 2.99
C ASP A 53 -7.34 14.37 4.02
N LEU A 54 -6.22 13.65 4.25
CA LEU A 54 -6.15 12.61 5.27
C LEU A 54 -6.24 13.20 6.69
N GLU A 55 -5.44 14.22 7.02
CA GLU A 55 -5.54 14.87 8.33
C GLU A 55 -6.91 15.52 8.54
N GLY A 56 -7.47 16.16 7.52
CA GLY A 56 -8.81 16.72 7.55
C GLY A 56 -9.90 15.67 7.75
N PHE A 57 -9.69 14.45 7.24
CA PHE A 57 -10.60 13.34 7.50
C PHE A 57 -10.46 12.80 8.92
N LEU A 58 -9.22 12.54 9.36
CA LEU A 58 -8.93 11.95 10.68
C LEU A 58 -9.15 12.94 11.83
N GLN A 59 -9.21 14.25 11.55
CA GLN A 59 -9.34 15.33 12.54
C GLN A 59 -8.22 15.29 13.61
N THR A 60 -7.04 14.84 13.22
CA THR A 60 -5.87 14.72 14.10
C THR A 60 -4.57 14.85 13.31
N ASN A 61 -3.48 15.15 14.00
CA ASN A 61 -2.16 15.18 13.39
C ASN A 61 -1.69 13.77 13.08
N LEU A 62 -1.38 13.49 11.80
CA LEU A 62 -1.05 12.14 11.36
C LEU A 62 0.24 11.62 11.99
N LEU A 63 1.27 12.48 12.12
CA LEU A 63 2.56 12.09 12.68
C LEU A 63 2.45 11.75 14.17
N GLU A 64 1.65 12.51 14.93
CA GLU A 64 1.36 12.17 16.31
C GLU A 64 0.61 10.83 16.39
N LEU A 65 -0.43 10.65 15.57
CA LEU A 65 -1.25 9.45 15.56
C LEU A 65 -0.42 8.18 15.34
N ILE A 66 0.40 8.14 14.29
CA ILE A 66 1.19 6.94 13.95
C ILE A 66 2.32 6.65 14.97
N ASN A 67 2.76 7.67 15.72
CA ASN A 67 3.80 7.55 16.74
C ASN A 67 3.26 7.19 18.13
N ARG A 68 1.94 7.17 18.33
CA ARG A 68 1.34 6.80 19.62
C ARG A 68 1.64 5.35 19.98
N ILE A 69 1.91 5.15 21.26
CA ILE A 69 2.11 3.81 21.86
C ILE A 69 0.76 3.18 22.21
N ASP A 70 -0.19 3.99 22.67
CA ASP A 70 -1.55 3.54 22.96
C ASP A 70 -2.40 3.57 21.67
N VAL A 71 -2.43 2.42 20.99
CA VAL A 71 -3.11 2.24 19.71
C VAL A 71 -4.64 2.17 19.89
N GLU A 72 -5.14 1.60 20.98
CA GLU A 72 -6.58 1.47 21.22
C GLU A 72 -7.23 2.83 21.49
N SER A 73 -6.64 3.65 22.36
CA SER A 73 -7.16 4.99 22.64
C SER A 73 -7.10 5.90 21.41
N ALA A 74 -6.05 5.74 20.60
CA ALA A 74 -5.90 6.47 19.35
C ALA A 74 -7.04 6.18 18.37
N GLN A 75 -7.47 4.91 18.24
CA GLN A 75 -8.53 4.51 17.33
C GLN A 75 -9.93 4.97 17.75
N ALA A 76 -10.20 5.06 19.06
CA ALA A 76 -11.51 5.43 19.58
C ALA A 76 -12.03 6.81 19.12
N HIS A 77 -11.13 7.68 18.66
CA HIS A 77 -11.45 9.05 18.23
C HIS A 77 -11.41 9.23 16.70
N LEU A 78 -11.14 8.16 15.94
CA LEU A 78 -11.06 8.21 14.49
C LEU A 78 -12.43 8.04 13.83
N PRO A 79 -12.60 8.49 12.57
CA PRO A 79 -13.82 8.24 11.80
C PRO A 79 -14.18 6.75 11.72
N PRO A 80 -15.47 6.40 11.63
CA PRO A 80 -15.95 5.01 11.66
C PRO A 80 -15.68 4.21 10.37
N VAL A 81 -14.97 4.81 9.41
CA VAL A 81 -14.63 4.18 8.13
C VAL A 81 -13.14 3.90 8.11
N THR A 82 -12.77 2.65 7.86
CA THR A 82 -11.37 2.25 7.74
C THR A 82 -10.83 2.57 6.35
N ILE A 83 -9.64 3.18 6.27
CA ILE A 83 -8.97 3.45 4.98
C ILE A 83 -7.66 2.66 4.91
N LEU A 84 -7.43 1.99 3.79
CA LEU A 84 -6.15 1.41 3.42
C LEU A 84 -5.66 2.03 2.12
N LEU A 85 -4.40 2.45 2.13
CA LEU A 85 -3.74 3.12 1.01
C LEU A 85 -2.61 2.23 0.51
N THR A 86 -2.61 1.85 -0.77
CA THR A 86 -1.57 0.96 -1.30
C THR A 86 -0.24 1.68 -1.53
N GLU A 87 -0.30 2.96 -1.93
CA GLU A 87 0.86 3.83 -2.19
C GLU A 87 1.05 4.91 -1.11
N GLY A 88 0.14 4.99 -0.12
CA GLY A 88 0.25 5.92 0.99
C GLY A 88 -0.14 7.37 0.68
N ILE A 89 0.65 8.33 1.16
CA ILE A 89 0.31 9.75 1.14
C ILE A 89 0.80 10.36 -0.17
N GLY A 90 -0.09 10.99 -0.95
CA GLY A 90 0.25 11.64 -2.21
C GLY A 90 -0.90 11.60 -3.22
N ILE A 91 -0.54 11.69 -4.50
CA ILE A 91 -1.47 11.66 -5.64
C ILE A 91 -0.93 10.64 -6.65
N PHE A 92 -0.97 9.38 -6.26
CA PHE A 92 -0.48 8.23 -7.01
C PHE A 92 -1.64 7.39 -7.52
N ALA A 93 -1.51 6.84 -8.73
CA ALA A 93 -2.45 5.85 -9.25
C ALA A 93 -2.14 4.46 -8.68
N MET A 94 -3.17 3.62 -8.52
CA MET A 94 -2.95 2.23 -8.11
C MET A 94 -2.23 1.47 -9.24
N PRO A 95 -1.17 0.72 -8.95
CA PRO A 95 -0.54 -0.14 -9.95
C PRO A 95 -1.54 -1.10 -10.58
N ILE A 96 -1.44 -1.30 -11.90
CA ILE A 96 -2.37 -2.15 -12.69
C ILE A 96 -2.45 -3.57 -12.10
N ARG A 97 -1.31 -4.13 -11.65
CA ARG A 97 -1.26 -5.45 -11.01
C ARG A 97 -2.13 -5.49 -9.74
N THR A 98 -2.06 -4.46 -8.91
CA THR A 98 -2.80 -4.36 -7.64
C THR A 98 -4.30 -4.22 -7.88
N ILE A 99 -4.72 -3.34 -8.79
CA ILE A 99 -6.14 -3.21 -9.09
C ILE A 99 -6.70 -4.48 -9.75
N ASN A 100 -5.96 -5.11 -10.64
CA ASN A 100 -6.38 -6.39 -11.23
C ASN A 100 -6.53 -7.48 -10.16
N PHE A 101 -5.61 -7.55 -9.20
CA PHE A 101 -5.70 -8.45 -8.05
C PHE A 101 -6.95 -8.19 -7.21
N LEU A 102 -7.23 -6.93 -6.84
CA LEU A 102 -8.41 -6.59 -6.04
C LEU A 102 -9.72 -6.83 -6.80
N SER A 103 -9.74 -6.54 -8.10
CA SER A 103 -10.88 -6.82 -8.99
C SER A 103 -11.16 -8.32 -9.11
N HIS A 104 -10.13 -9.17 -9.15
CA HIS A 104 -10.29 -10.63 -9.21
C HIS A 104 -11.11 -11.17 -8.03
N TYR A 105 -10.98 -10.57 -6.85
CA TYR A 105 -11.73 -10.95 -5.65
C TYR A 105 -12.95 -10.07 -5.37
N GLN A 106 -13.47 -9.36 -6.38
CA GLN A 106 -14.74 -8.64 -6.25
C GLN A 106 -15.86 -9.59 -5.78
N GLY A 107 -16.71 -9.12 -4.88
CA GLY A 107 -17.77 -9.93 -4.28
C GLY A 107 -17.32 -10.89 -3.17
N SER A 108 -16.02 -11.11 -2.98
CA SER A 108 -15.51 -11.96 -1.89
C SER A 108 -15.65 -11.29 -0.52
N ILE A 109 -15.79 -12.13 0.51
CA ILE A 109 -15.72 -11.72 1.92
C ILE A 109 -14.29 -11.27 2.20
N ALA A 110 -14.16 -10.10 2.80
CA ALA A 110 -12.87 -9.55 3.18
C ALA A 110 -12.96 -8.87 4.55
N LEU A 111 -11.87 -8.94 5.30
CA LEU A 111 -11.66 -8.25 6.57
C LEU A 111 -10.60 -7.17 6.36
N LEU A 112 -10.87 -5.98 6.87
CA LEU A 112 -9.98 -4.84 6.77
C LEU A 112 -9.65 -4.32 8.17
N SER A 113 -8.36 -4.20 8.46
CA SER A 113 -7.84 -3.54 9.66
C SER A 113 -7.00 -2.33 9.26
N GLY A 114 -7.39 -1.14 9.75
CA GLY A 114 -6.63 0.10 9.56
C GLY A 114 -5.59 0.36 10.64
N THR A 115 -5.43 -0.56 11.58
CA THR A 115 -4.50 -0.38 12.71
C THR A 115 -3.08 -0.18 12.18
N THR A 116 -2.45 0.93 12.56
CA THR A 116 -1.09 1.28 12.12
C THR A 116 -0.31 1.86 13.29
N SER A 117 0.89 1.34 13.55
CA SER A 117 1.83 1.91 14.52
C SER A 117 3.26 1.63 14.09
N ILE A 118 4.00 2.69 13.74
CA ILE A 118 5.40 2.54 13.35
C ILE A 118 6.31 2.20 14.53
N ARG A 119 5.87 2.49 15.77
CA ARG A 119 6.60 2.15 17.01
C ARG A 119 6.48 0.67 17.36
N GLN A 120 5.34 0.05 17.05
CA GLN A 120 5.06 -1.35 17.35
C GLN A 120 5.20 -2.26 16.13
N GLY A 121 5.50 -1.70 14.96
CA GLY A 121 5.58 -2.46 13.70
C GLY A 121 4.24 -3.03 13.26
N ILE A 122 3.14 -2.35 13.60
CA ILE A 122 1.79 -2.74 13.18
C ILE A 122 1.47 -2.03 11.87
N PHE A 123 1.07 -2.82 10.88
CA PHE A 123 0.72 -2.36 9.55
C PHE A 123 -0.77 -2.63 9.28
N PRO A 124 -1.41 -1.83 8.43
CA PRO A 124 -2.78 -2.10 8.00
C PRO A 124 -2.83 -3.43 7.24
N GLU A 125 -3.95 -4.14 7.35
CA GLU A 125 -4.10 -5.49 6.81
C GLU A 125 -5.43 -5.65 6.08
N LEU A 126 -5.38 -6.30 4.92
CA LEU A 126 -6.54 -6.75 4.16
C LEU A 126 -6.47 -8.27 4.01
N VAL A 127 -7.44 -8.98 4.58
CA VAL A 127 -7.59 -10.42 4.44
C VAL A 127 -8.78 -10.70 3.52
N ILE A 128 -8.55 -11.42 2.43
CA ILE A 128 -9.59 -11.76 1.46
C ILE A 128 -9.81 -13.28 1.50
N SER A 129 -11.07 -13.69 1.63
CA SER A 129 -11.43 -15.11 1.59
C SER A 129 -11.26 -15.64 0.16
N LEU A 130 -10.54 -16.74 0.02
CA LEU A 130 -10.38 -17.41 -1.27
C LEU A 130 -11.70 -18.11 -1.67
N PRO A 131 -12.10 -18.04 -2.95
CA PRO A 131 -13.18 -18.87 -3.48
C PRO A 131 -12.91 -20.37 -3.28
N LEU A 132 -13.95 -21.16 -3.00
CA LEU A 132 -13.82 -22.62 -2.80
C LEU A 132 -13.12 -23.33 -3.97
N VAL A 133 -13.33 -22.85 -5.20
CA VAL A 133 -12.70 -23.40 -6.40
C VAL A 133 -11.17 -23.21 -6.40
N GLU A 134 -10.66 -22.14 -5.81
CA GLU A 134 -9.22 -21.87 -5.69
C GLU A 134 -8.60 -22.66 -4.53
N ILE A 135 -9.35 -22.90 -3.45
CA ILE A 135 -8.91 -23.72 -2.32
C ILE A 135 -8.68 -25.19 -2.76
N GLN A 136 -9.50 -25.68 -3.70
CA GLN A 136 -9.41 -27.05 -4.22
C GLN A 136 -8.28 -27.26 -5.24
N GLN A 137 -7.82 -26.18 -5.87
CA GLN A 137 -6.57 -26.22 -6.62
C GLN A 137 -5.46 -26.29 -5.58
N HIS A 138 -4.54 -27.26 -5.69
CA HIS A 138 -3.43 -27.41 -4.74
C HIS A 138 -2.59 -26.13 -4.72
N TRP A 139 -2.96 -25.20 -3.84
CA TRP A 139 -2.35 -23.89 -3.72
C TRP A 139 -0.95 -24.11 -3.18
N HIS A 140 0.04 -23.90 -4.03
CA HIS A 140 1.39 -23.70 -3.56
C HIS A 140 1.41 -22.26 -3.06
N PRO A 141 1.61 -22.00 -1.75
CA PRO A 141 1.80 -20.64 -1.30
C PRO A 141 2.93 -20.04 -2.13
N MET A 142 2.59 -19.05 -2.96
CA MET A 142 3.59 -18.15 -3.51
C MET A 142 4.23 -17.52 -2.28
N ARG A 143 5.42 -18.00 -1.93
CA ARG A 143 6.28 -17.22 -1.07
C ARG A 143 6.52 -15.94 -1.85
N PRO A 144 6.08 -14.76 -1.37
CA PRO A 144 6.54 -13.52 -1.97
C PRO A 144 8.06 -13.67 -1.99
N ASP A 145 8.63 -13.57 -3.18
CA ASP A 145 10.06 -13.73 -3.31
C ASP A 145 10.68 -12.42 -2.81
N THR A 146 10.75 -12.30 -1.50
CA THR A 146 11.35 -11.18 -0.78
C THR A 146 12.87 -11.21 -0.89
N THR A 147 13.43 -12.17 -1.65
CA THR A 147 14.87 -12.26 -1.80
C THR A 147 15.34 -11.20 -2.78
N LEU A 148 16.14 -10.27 -2.26
CA LEU A 148 16.98 -9.42 -3.08
C LEU A 148 18.02 -10.35 -3.72
N SER A 149 17.72 -10.82 -4.93
CA SER A 149 18.58 -11.70 -5.73
C SER A 149 19.16 -10.94 -6.93
N ILE A 150 20.28 -11.43 -7.46
CA ILE A 150 20.82 -10.91 -8.72
C ILE A 150 19.76 -11.08 -9.81
N GLY A 151 19.56 -10.05 -10.63
CA GLY A 151 18.53 -9.98 -11.67
C GLY A 151 17.16 -9.48 -11.20
N ALA A 152 16.94 -9.32 -9.89
CA ALA A 152 15.69 -8.76 -9.39
C ALA A 152 15.57 -7.27 -9.72
N GLN A 153 14.37 -6.83 -10.13
CA GLN A 153 14.08 -5.41 -10.32
C GLN A 153 13.71 -4.81 -8.97
N VAL A 154 14.32 -3.68 -8.63
CA VAL A 154 14.15 -2.99 -7.36
C VAL A 154 13.92 -1.50 -7.56
N ARG A 155 13.23 -0.88 -6.59
CA ARG A 155 13.09 0.56 -6.44
C ARG A 155 13.87 1.01 -5.21
N VAL A 156 14.56 2.14 -5.32
CA VAL A 156 15.19 2.81 -4.18
C VAL A 156 14.11 3.58 -3.40
N CYS A 157 13.95 3.26 -2.13
CA CYS A 157 12.87 3.78 -1.27
C CYS A 157 13.29 4.99 -0.42
N SER A 158 14.58 5.34 -0.38
CA SER A 158 15.08 6.45 0.45
C SER A 158 16.47 6.93 0.02
N GLY A 159 16.81 8.17 0.36
CA GLY A 159 18.12 8.78 0.11
C GLY A 159 18.18 9.55 -1.22
N ASP A 160 19.40 9.90 -1.65
CA ASP A 160 19.63 10.80 -2.81
C ASP A 160 19.09 10.27 -4.15
N HIS A 161 18.77 8.98 -4.20
CA HIS A 161 18.26 8.29 -5.38
C HIS A 161 16.85 7.72 -5.17
N GLU A 162 16.09 8.25 -4.21
CA GLU A 162 14.71 7.81 -3.96
C GLU A 162 13.85 7.85 -5.25
N GLY A 163 13.09 6.78 -5.46
CA GLY A 163 12.28 6.56 -6.66
C GLY A 163 13.03 5.94 -7.84
N ALA A 164 14.37 5.88 -7.83
CA ALA A 164 15.13 5.27 -8.91
C ALA A 164 14.83 3.77 -9.02
N ILE A 165 14.66 3.29 -10.26
CA ILE A 165 14.41 1.88 -10.56
C ILE A 165 15.65 1.30 -11.21
N GLY A 166 16.01 0.08 -10.80
CA GLY A 166 17.13 -0.64 -11.36
C GLY A 166 17.04 -2.13 -11.17
N THR A 167 18.00 -2.85 -11.74
CA THR A 167 18.16 -4.29 -11.59
C THR A 167 19.37 -4.59 -10.71
N ILE A 168 19.25 -5.50 -9.74
CA ILE A 168 20.39 -5.95 -8.93
C ILE A 168 21.39 -6.65 -9.83
N ASN A 169 22.53 -6.02 -10.07
CA ASN A 169 23.62 -6.58 -10.86
C ASN A 169 24.61 -7.36 -9.99
N TYR A 170 24.77 -6.98 -8.72
CA TYR A 170 25.67 -7.65 -7.78
C TYR A 170 25.23 -7.45 -6.32
N LEU A 171 25.50 -8.45 -5.46
CA LEU A 171 25.29 -8.38 -4.02
C LEU A 171 26.65 -8.49 -3.32
N TYR A 172 27.00 -7.48 -2.54
CA TYR A 172 28.28 -7.47 -1.84
C TYR A 172 28.29 -8.49 -0.69
N SER A 173 29.34 -9.31 -0.67
CA SER A 173 29.56 -10.32 0.38
C SER A 173 29.92 -9.68 1.72
N HIS A 174 30.60 -8.52 1.67
CA HIS A 174 31.01 -7.74 2.83
C HIS A 174 30.25 -6.41 2.89
N GLN A 175 30.09 -5.86 4.09
CA GLN A 175 29.51 -4.54 4.29
C GLN A 175 30.34 -3.47 3.56
N GLN A 176 29.65 -2.48 3.00
CA GLN A 176 30.25 -1.32 2.35
C GLN A 176 30.13 -0.11 3.27
N VAL A 177 31.14 0.76 3.24
CA VAL A 177 31.12 2.06 3.93
C VAL A 177 30.52 3.09 2.99
N PHE A 178 29.50 3.80 3.46
CA PHE A 178 28.85 4.86 2.71
C PHE A 178 29.35 6.24 3.16
N ALA A 179 29.06 7.29 2.38
CA ALA A 179 29.49 8.66 2.67
C ALA A 179 29.03 9.17 4.06
N SER A 180 27.93 8.63 4.59
CA SER A 180 27.45 8.87 5.96
C SER A 180 28.34 8.26 7.06
N GLY A 181 29.35 7.47 6.70
CA GLY A 181 30.18 6.68 7.62
C GLY A 181 29.54 5.35 8.04
N ILE A 182 28.32 5.05 7.60
CA ILE A 182 27.61 3.83 7.96
C ILE A 182 28.17 2.62 7.20
N LEU A 183 28.36 1.51 7.92
CA LEU A 183 28.64 0.18 7.37
C LEU A 183 27.32 -0.58 7.16
N ALA A 184 27.00 -0.91 5.91
CA ALA A 184 25.77 -1.62 5.58
C ALA A 184 25.99 -2.69 4.51
N ARG A 185 25.13 -3.73 4.51
CA ARG A 185 25.05 -4.66 3.38
C ARG A 185 24.55 -3.90 2.16
N ALA A 186 25.13 -4.16 1.00
CA ALA A 186 24.87 -3.37 -0.20
C ALA A 186 24.57 -4.23 -1.43
N ALA A 187 23.86 -3.63 -2.38
CA ALA A 187 23.70 -4.11 -3.73
C ALA A 187 24.27 -3.08 -4.71
N LEU A 188 24.78 -3.57 -5.84
CA LEU A 188 25.06 -2.77 -7.01
C LEU A 188 23.88 -2.90 -7.97
N LEU A 189 23.23 -1.78 -8.26
CA LEU A 189 22.13 -1.69 -9.20
C LEU A 189 22.64 -1.23 -10.57
N ARG A 190 22.03 -1.73 -11.63
CA ARG A 190 22.03 -1.11 -12.95
C ARG A 190 20.70 -0.38 -13.12
N LEU A 191 20.74 0.95 -13.19
CA LEU A 191 19.56 1.79 -13.38
C LEU A 191 19.10 1.74 -14.85
N GLU A 192 17.88 2.23 -15.11
CA GLU A 192 17.28 2.23 -16.45
C GLU A 192 18.07 3.05 -17.49
N ASP A 193 18.74 4.11 -17.05
CA ASP A 193 19.63 4.93 -17.89
C ASP A 193 20.99 4.27 -18.18
N GLY A 194 21.20 3.05 -17.67
CA GLY A 194 22.43 2.27 -17.81
C GLY A 194 23.52 2.62 -16.79
N SER A 195 23.30 3.61 -15.91
CA SER A 195 24.24 3.94 -14.84
C SER A 195 24.27 2.86 -13.74
N MET A 196 25.36 2.84 -12.99
CA MET A 196 25.58 1.88 -11.91
C MET A 196 25.52 2.59 -10.57
N LEU A 197 24.74 2.06 -9.63
CA LEU A 197 24.51 2.68 -8.32
C LEU A 197 24.67 1.66 -7.20
N THR A 198 25.55 1.93 -6.25
CA THR A 198 25.68 1.11 -5.03
C THR A 198 24.78 1.67 -3.94
N VAL A 199 23.90 0.84 -3.39
CA VAL A 199 22.94 1.23 -2.33
C VAL A 199 22.92 0.21 -1.19
N PRO A 200 22.60 0.64 0.04
CA PRO A 200 22.27 -0.28 1.12
C PRO A 200 21.07 -1.16 0.77
N LEU A 201 21.08 -2.42 1.20
CA LEU A 201 19.92 -3.31 1.00
C LEU A 201 18.67 -2.79 1.74
N SER A 202 18.85 -2.01 2.80
CA SER A 202 17.75 -1.45 3.60
C SER A 202 16.97 -0.34 2.90
N VAL A 203 17.47 0.20 1.78
CA VAL A 203 16.83 1.30 1.05
C VAL A 203 16.32 0.86 -0.31
N ILE A 204 16.24 -0.44 -0.57
CA ILE A 204 15.68 -0.98 -1.81
C ILE A 204 14.58 -1.98 -1.51
N GLU A 205 13.53 -1.92 -2.32
CA GLU A 205 12.45 -2.92 -2.31
C GLU A 205 12.34 -3.57 -3.68
N ARG A 206 11.92 -4.83 -3.70
CA ARG A 206 11.72 -5.56 -4.94
C ARG A 206 10.38 -5.20 -5.58
N ILE A 207 10.38 -4.95 -6.89
CA ILE A 207 9.18 -4.56 -7.64
C ILE A 207 8.80 -5.53 -8.77
N SER A 208 9.62 -6.56 -9.03
CA SER A 208 9.31 -7.67 -9.97
C SER A 208 8.50 -8.78 -9.32
#